data_AF-A0AAV4QY67-F1
#
_entry.id   AF-A0AAV4QY67-F1
#
_cell.length_a   1.000
_cell.length_b   1.000
_cell.length_c   1.000
_cell.angle_alpha   90.00
_cell.angle_beta   90.00
_cell.angle_gamma   90.00
#
_symmetry.space_group_name_H-M   'P 1'
#
loop_
_entity.id
_entity.type
_entity.pdbx_description
1 polymer ?
#
loop_
_entity_poly.entity_id
_entity_poly.type
_entity_poly.pdbx_seq_one_letter_code
_entity_poly.pdbx_strand_id
1 'polypeptide(L)'
;MCSDVSFFEQSERPDILSTLAEAAGCMKHDPKIQTDLINMVWNLYEKVNVRLLRRSLFQWTGAVLADILKTFLNGGDLEKAWAVVKQLKDDELRITGYPDIKCLLKFCELCLEKEDYEKLTFCIKYAVKSTYPNFRDDAKTLADGMFEEGKISEKQRPQVDAIFHSYSSLDEDSESSSSSSDDDSSSSDEETDKQNLK
;
A
#
# COMPACT_ATOMS: atom_id res chain seq x y z
N MET A 1 30.59 29.06 15.46
CA MET A 1 30.34 27.67 15.04
C MET A 1 28.98 27.66 14.38
N CYS A 2 28.94 27.74 13.05
CA CYS A 2 27.74 28.09 12.30
C CYS A 2 26.71 26.95 12.30
N SER A 3 25.50 27.29 12.75
CA SER A 3 24.26 26.53 12.64
C SER A 3 23.79 26.29 11.19
N ASP A 4 24.54 26.79 10.21
CA ASP A 4 24.23 26.70 8.77
C ASP A 4 24.51 25.31 8.17
N VAL A 5 25.26 24.46 8.87
CA VAL A 5 25.52 23.07 8.42
C VAL A 5 24.31 22.16 8.68
N SER A 6 23.37 22.58 9.53
CA SER A 6 22.10 21.87 9.74
C SER A 6 21.07 22.17 8.64
N PHE A 7 21.36 23.11 7.73
CA PHE A 7 20.44 23.53 6.66
C PHE A 7 20.36 22.57 5.46
N PHE A 8 21.02 21.42 5.54
CA PHE A 8 21.01 20.39 4.48
C PHE A 8 20.70 18.98 5.01
N GLU A 9 19.66 18.85 5.84
CA GLU A 9 18.89 17.61 5.90
C GLU A 9 18.07 17.45 4.59
N GLN A 10 18.76 17.21 3.46
CA GLN A 10 18.18 17.13 2.10
C GLN A 10 17.09 16.06 1.93
N SER A 11 16.96 15.15 2.88
CA SER A 11 15.91 14.11 2.95
C SER A 11 14.53 14.63 3.35
N GLU A 12 14.42 15.85 3.89
CA GLU A 12 13.13 16.42 4.31
C GLU A 12 12.48 17.27 3.22
N ARG A 13 13.08 17.36 2.03
CA ARG A 13 12.50 18.06 0.89
C ARG A 13 11.65 17.07 0.08
N PRO A 14 10.32 17.05 0.27
CA PRO A 14 9.45 16.12 -0.43
C PRO A 14 9.61 16.22 -1.95
N ASP A 15 9.89 17.42 -2.46
CA ASP A 15 10.10 17.69 -3.89
C ASP A 15 11.33 17.01 -4.47
N ILE A 16 12.42 16.88 -3.70
CA ILE A 16 13.63 16.19 -4.17
C ILE A 16 13.38 14.69 -4.19
N LEU A 17 12.67 14.19 -3.18
CA LEU A 17 12.36 12.77 -3.08
C LEU A 17 11.38 12.33 -4.17
N SER A 18 10.36 13.15 -4.45
CA SER A 18 9.40 12.88 -5.52
C SER A 18 10.08 12.90 -6.89
N THR A 19 10.87 13.94 -7.19
CA THR A 19 11.59 14.03 -8.47
C THR A 19 12.60 12.90 -8.66
N LEU A 20 13.28 12.48 -7.60
CA LEU A 20 14.20 11.33 -7.65
C LEU A 20 13.44 10.02 -7.87
N ALA A 21 12.34 9.79 -7.14
CA ALA A 21 11.52 8.60 -7.29
C ALA A 21 10.92 8.52 -8.70
N GLU A 22 10.39 9.63 -9.19
CA GLU A 22 9.86 9.77 -10.55
C GLU A 22 10.94 9.43 -11.58
N ALA A 23 12.11 10.07 -11.50
CA ALA A 23 13.22 9.81 -12.42
C ALA A 23 13.69 8.35 -12.40
N ALA A 24 13.76 7.72 -11.23
CA ALA A 24 14.15 6.32 -11.09
C ALA A 24 13.06 5.35 -11.63
N GLY A 25 11.79 5.74 -11.54
CA GLY A 25 10.64 4.95 -11.98
C GLY A 25 10.26 5.12 -13.46
N CYS A 26 10.74 6.17 -14.13
CA CYS A 26 10.33 6.54 -15.49
C CYS A 26 10.54 5.44 -16.54
N MET A 27 11.69 4.75 -16.53
CA MET A 27 12.02 3.77 -17.56
C MET A 27 12.86 2.61 -17.02
N LYS A 28 12.83 1.50 -17.76
CA LYS A 28 13.69 0.35 -17.49
C LYS A 28 15.09 0.64 -18.03
N HIS A 29 16.09 0.52 -17.17
CA HIS A 29 17.49 0.72 -17.52
C HIS A 29 18.23 -0.62 -17.69
N ASP A 30 19.48 -0.54 -18.14
CA ASP A 30 20.40 -1.66 -18.14
C ASP A 30 20.46 -2.34 -16.76
N PRO A 31 20.61 -3.67 -16.68
CA PRO A 31 20.44 -4.43 -15.43
C PRO A 31 21.34 -3.96 -14.29
N LYS A 32 22.56 -3.51 -14.61
CA LYS A 32 23.50 -2.95 -13.62
C LYS A 32 22.98 -1.63 -13.05
N ILE A 33 22.59 -0.70 -13.92
CA ILE A 33 22.05 0.61 -13.53
C ILE A 33 20.74 0.42 -12.77
N GLN A 34 19.88 -0.50 -13.20
CA GLN A 34 18.62 -0.81 -12.53
C GLN A 34 18.86 -1.31 -11.11
N THR A 35 19.88 -2.15 -10.91
CA THR A 35 20.23 -2.65 -9.57
C THR A 35 20.72 -1.52 -8.67
N ASP A 36 21.56 -0.63 -9.20
CA ASP A 36 22.04 0.54 -8.45
C ASP A 36 20.89 1.50 -8.09
N LEU A 37 19.95 1.73 -9.00
CA LEU A 37 18.74 2.53 -8.75
C LEU A 37 17.85 1.88 -7.68
N ILE A 38 17.63 0.56 -7.76
CA ILE A 38 16.87 -0.18 -6.74
C ILE A 38 17.51 -0.02 -5.37
N ASN A 39 18.83 -0.20 -5.27
CA ASN A 39 19.54 -0.05 -4.01
C ASN A 39 19.46 1.37 -3.47
N MET A 40 19.59 2.38 -4.33
CA MET A 40 19.47 3.78 -3.94
C MET A 40 18.07 4.10 -3.41
N VAL A 41 17.03 3.75 -4.17
CA VAL A 41 15.63 4.01 -3.81
C VAL A 41 15.23 3.22 -2.57
N TRP A 42 15.70 1.98 -2.41
CA TRP A 42 15.46 1.20 -1.20
C TRP A 42 16.08 1.83 0.04
N ASN A 43 17.35 2.24 -0.05
CA ASN A 43 18.03 2.94 1.05
C ASN A 43 17.30 4.24 1.44
N LEU A 44 16.74 4.95 0.46
CA LEU A 44 15.96 6.16 0.68
C LEU A 44 14.65 5.83 1.42
N TYR A 45 13.91 4.86 0.90
CA TYR A 45 12.66 4.35 1.46
C TYR A 45 12.82 3.93 2.93
N GLU A 46 13.83 3.13 3.25
CA GLU A 46 14.11 2.70 4.63
C GLU A 46 14.46 3.90 5.54
N LYS A 47 15.32 4.80 5.08
CA LYS A 47 15.72 5.98 5.86
C LYS A 47 14.54 6.89 6.17
N VAL A 48 13.64 7.11 5.21
CA VAL A 48 12.43 7.91 5.42
C VAL A 48 11.50 7.22 6.41
N ASN A 49 11.27 5.91 6.26
CA ASN A 49 10.41 5.14 7.16
C ASN A 49 10.94 5.11 8.61
N VAL A 50 12.25 4.97 8.82
CA VAL A 50 12.86 5.05 10.16
C VAL A 50 12.68 6.44 10.78
N ARG A 51 12.70 7.50 9.96
CA ARG A 51 12.57 8.88 10.43
C ARG A 51 11.14 9.31 10.67
N LEU A 52 10.17 8.77 9.95
CA LEU A 52 8.74 8.99 10.19
C LEU A 52 8.35 8.65 11.64
N LEU A 53 8.97 7.61 12.21
CA LEU A 53 8.79 7.25 13.63
C LEU A 53 9.30 8.30 14.63
N ARG A 54 10.15 9.23 14.20
CA ARG A 54 10.87 10.19 15.06
C ARG A 54 10.49 11.66 14.87
N ARG A 55 9.39 11.94 14.14
CA ARG A 55 8.86 13.28 13.76
C ARG A 55 9.47 13.85 12.47
N SER A 56 9.26 13.17 11.35
CA SER A 56 9.51 13.77 10.03
C SER A 56 8.33 14.63 9.58
N LEU A 57 8.61 15.74 8.90
CA LEU A 57 7.61 16.57 8.20
C LEU A 57 7.19 15.97 6.85
N PHE A 58 7.88 14.93 6.39
CA PHE A 58 7.58 14.25 5.15
C PHE A 58 6.31 13.40 5.30
N GLN A 59 5.46 13.40 4.27
CA GLN A 59 4.29 12.52 4.17
C GLN A 59 4.36 11.75 2.87
N TRP A 60 4.12 10.45 2.95
CA TRP A 60 4.02 9.62 1.75
C TRP A 60 2.77 10.00 0.96
N THR A 61 2.94 10.07 -0.36
CA THR A 61 1.82 10.22 -1.30
C THR A 61 1.71 8.96 -2.14
N GLY A 62 0.50 8.65 -2.61
CA GLY A 62 0.27 7.51 -3.49
C GLY A 62 1.13 7.59 -4.76
N ALA A 63 1.36 8.79 -5.30
CA ALA A 63 2.22 9.02 -6.46
C ALA A 63 3.68 8.64 -6.19
N VAL A 64 4.27 9.13 -5.09
CA VAL A 64 5.67 8.83 -4.76
C VAL A 64 5.86 7.33 -4.51
N LEU A 65 4.94 6.69 -3.78
CA LEU A 65 4.99 5.25 -3.56
C LEU A 65 4.81 4.47 -4.88
N ALA A 66 3.98 4.96 -5.80
CA ALA A 66 3.86 4.36 -7.12
C ALA A 66 5.15 4.46 -7.93
N ASP A 67 5.89 5.57 -7.87
CA ASP A 67 7.15 5.73 -8.60
C ASP A 67 8.30 4.90 -8.00
N ILE A 68 8.34 4.79 -6.67
CA ILE A 68 9.20 3.84 -5.97
C ILE A 68 8.87 2.41 -6.39
N LEU A 69 7.58 2.06 -6.41
CA LEU A 69 7.11 0.74 -6.84
C LEU A 69 7.52 0.44 -8.28
N LYS A 70 7.34 1.39 -9.22
CA LYS A 70 7.80 1.26 -10.62
C LYS A 70 9.29 0.92 -10.70
N THR A 71 10.12 1.55 -9.86
CA THR A 71 11.57 1.28 -9.83
C THR A 71 11.85 -0.20 -9.49
N PHE A 72 11.17 -0.75 -8.48
CA PHE A 72 11.32 -2.16 -8.10
C PHE A 72 10.76 -3.12 -9.15
N LEU A 73 9.61 -2.77 -9.75
CA LEU A 73 9.00 -3.54 -10.84
C LEU A 73 9.90 -3.58 -12.08
N ASN A 74 10.59 -2.49 -12.42
CA ASN A 74 11.49 -2.43 -13.58
C ASN A 74 12.69 -3.37 -13.45
N GLY A 75 13.17 -3.66 -12.23
CA GLY A 75 14.19 -4.66 -11.99
C GLY A 75 13.67 -6.03 -11.53
N GLY A 76 12.36 -6.23 -11.49
CA GLY A 76 11.75 -7.51 -11.10
C GLY A 76 11.97 -7.88 -9.62
N ASP A 77 12.19 -6.90 -8.74
CA ASP A 77 12.38 -7.15 -7.31
C ASP A 77 11.01 -7.19 -6.60
N LEU A 78 10.46 -8.40 -6.47
CA LEU A 78 9.11 -8.60 -5.92
C LEU A 78 9.06 -8.34 -4.41
N GLU A 79 10.14 -8.63 -3.68
CA GLU A 79 10.16 -8.46 -2.23
C GLU A 79 10.11 -6.97 -1.84
N LYS A 80 10.91 -6.14 -2.51
CA LYS A 80 10.88 -4.68 -2.30
C LYS A 80 9.59 -4.07 -2.82
N ALA A 81 9.08 -4.53 -3.96
CA ALA A 81 7.79 -4.09 -4.49
C ALA A 81 6.64 -4.41 -3.51
N TRP A 82 6.66 -5.61 -2.92
CA TRP A 82 5.67 -6.02 -1.92
C TRP A 82 5.68 -5.14 -0.68
N ALA A 83 6.86 -4.75 -0.18
CA ALA A 83 6.96 -3.85 0.98
C ALA A 83 6.21 -2.53 0.74
N VAL A 84 6.27 -1.99 -0.48
CA VAL A 84 5.57 -0.76 -0.86
C VAL A 84 4.06 -0.97 -0.98
N VAL A 85 3.61 -2.06 -1.62
CA VAL A 85 2.18 -2.39 -1.72
C VAL A 85 1.56 -2.63 -0.34
N LYS A 86 2.30 -3.27 0.56
CA LYS A 86 1.87 -3.44 1.95
C LYS A 86 1.76 -2.09 2.67
N GLN A 87 2.73 -1.20 2.50
CA GLN A 87 2.67 0.14 3.08
C GLN A 87 1.46 0.94 2.55
N LEU A 88 1.16 0.84 1.25
CA LEU A 88 -0.02 1.47 0.65
C LEU A 88 -1.34 1.05 1.32
N LYS A 89 -1.43 -0.20 1.79
CA LYS A 89 -2.59 -0.71 2.54
C LYS A 89 -2.55 -0.34 4.03
N ASP A 90 -1.41 -0.55 4.68
CA ASP A 90 -1.27 -0.37 6.13
C ASP A 90 -1.39 1.11 6.54
N ASP A 91 -0.88 2.02 5.70
CA ASP A 91 -0.91 3.47 5.92
C ASP A 91 -1.97 4.17 5.04
N GLU A 92 -3.00 3.48 4.55
CA GLU A 92 -4.00 4.01 3.59
C GLU A 92 -4.65 5.33 4.06
N LEU A 93 -4.89 5.49 5.37
CA LEU A 93 -5.47 6.72 5.95
C LEU A 93 -4.48 7.87 6.09
N ARG A 94 -3.18 7.60 6.03
CA ARG A 94 -2.10 8.59 6.19
C ARG A 94 -1.51 9.03 4.84
N ILE A 95 -1.59 8.16 3.85
CA ILE A 95 -1.08 8.41 2.51
C ILE A 95 -2.02 9.35 1.78
N THR A 96 -1.48 10.43 1.23
CA THR A 96 -2.28 11.37 0.45
C THR A 96 -2.36 10.93 -1.01
N GLY A 97 -3.58 10.78 -1.52
CA GLY A 97 -3.85 10.36 -2.90
C GLY A 97 -3.59 8.88 -3.13
N TYR A 98 -3.75 8.45 -4.39
CA TYR A 98 -3.73 7.04 -4.78
C TYR A 98 -2.56 6.74 -5.73
N PRO A 99 -2.01 5.51 -5.69
CA PRO A 99 -0.99 5.08 -6.64
C PRO A 99 -1.58 4.90 -8.04
N ASP A 100 -0.75 5.04 -9.07
CA ASP A 100 -1.17 4.80 -10.46
C ASP A 100 -1.66 3.36 -10.66
N ILE A 101 -2.87 3.21 -11.22
CA ILE A 101 -3.49 1.91 -11.52
C ILE A 101 -2.59 1.01 -12.38
N LYS A 102 -1.87 1.60 -13.34
CA LYS A 102 -0.96 0.86 -14.22
C LYS A 102 0.19 0.23 -13.45
N CYS A 103 0.64 0.89 -12.38
CA CYS A 103 1.70 0.38 -11.51
C CYS A 103 1.22 -0.85 -10.74
N LEU A 104 0.00 -0.81 -10.21
CA LEU A 104 -0.61 -1.95 -9.51
C LEU A 104 -0.85 -3.13 -10.46
N LEU A 105 -1.29 -2.89 -11.70
CA LEU A 105 -1.43 -3.96 -12.71
C LEU A 105 -0.10 -4.60 -13.05
N LYS A 106 0.97 -3.80 -13.19
CA LYS A 106 2.33 -4.31 -13.43
C LYS A 106 2.88 -5.09 -12.23
N PHE A 107 2.46 -4.76 -11.01
CA PHE A 107 2.73 -5.60 -9.83
C PHE A 107 1.99 -6.94 -9.91
N CYS A 108 0.72 -6.95 -10.31
CA CYS A 108 -0.02 -8.18 -10.57
C CYS A 108 0.66 -9.05 -11.64
N GLU A 109 1.14 -8.46 -12.73
CA GLU A 109 1.93 -9.13 -13.78
C GLU A 109 3.15 -9.85 -13.15
N LEU A 110 3.94 -9.14 -12.34
CA LEU A 110 5.13 -9.70 -11.70
C LEU A 110 4.79 -10.81 -10.67
N CYS A 111 3.66 -10.69 -9.95
CA CYS A 111 3.18 -11.73 -9.06
C CYS A 111 2.79 -13.00 -9.83
N LEU A 112 2.14 -12.84 -10.98
CA LEU A 112 1.78 -13.96 -11.85
C LEU A 112 3.02 -14.64 -12.44
N GLU A 113 4.01 -13.88 -12.91
CA GLU A 113 5.30 -14.43 -13.39
C GLU A 113 6.05 -15.24 -12.33
N LYS A 114 5.92 -14.84 -11.06
CA LYS A 114 6.60 -15.48 -9.92
C LYS A 114 5.73 -16.47 -9.17
N GLU A 115 4.52 -16.74 -9.65
CA GLU A 115 3.56 -17.66 -9.05
C GLU A 115 3.17 -17.29 -7.60
N ASP A 116 3.25 -16.01 -7.25
CA ASP A 116 2.93 -15.51 -5.91
C ASP A 116 1.48 -15.00 -5.85
N TYR A 117 0.58 -15.96 -5.74
CA TYR A 117 -0.86 -15.74 -5.75
C TYR A 117 -1.39 -15.04 -4.50
N GLU A 118 -0.68 -15.15 -3.37
CA GLU A 118 -1.07 -14.48 -2.12
C GLU A 118 -0.90 -12.96 -2.26
N LYS A 119 0.27 -12.52 -2.74
CA LYS A 119 0.53 -11.10 -3.01
C LYS A 119 -0.35 -10.54 -4.12
N LEU A 120 -0.64 -11.33 -5.15
CA LEU A 120 -1.60 -10.99 -6.21
C LEU A 120 -2.98 -10.70 -5.62
N THR A 121 -3.51 -11.64 -4.82
CA THR A 121 -4.83 -11.52 -4.20
C THR A 121 -4.90 -10.31 -3.29
N PHE A 122 -3.84 -10.04 -2.53
CA PHE A 122 -3.76 -8.86 -1.68
C PHE A 122 -3.81 -7.56 -2.48
N CYS A 123 -3.05 -7.46 -3.57
CA CYS A 123 -3.04 -6.27 -4.43
C CYS A 123 -4.42 -6.01 -5.04
N ILE A 124 -5.10 -7.05 -5.54
CA ILE A 124 -6.47 -6.94 -6.08
C ILE A 124 -7.43 -6.45 -4.99
N LYS A 125 -7.39 -7.05 -3.79
CA LYS A 125 -8.21 -6.64 -2.64
C LYS A 125 -8.00 -5.18 -2.28
N TYR A 126 -6.75 -4.74 -2.22
CA TYR A 126 -6.43 -3.34 -1.95
C TYR A 126 -6.97 -2.41 -3.03
N ALA A 127 -6.70 -2.70 -4.31
CA ALA A 127 -7.08 -1.84 -5.42
C ALA A 127 -8.61 -1.68 -5.57
N VAL A 128 -9.36 -2.79 -5.41
CA VAL A 128 -10.82 -2.78 -5.48
C VAL A 128 -11.44 -2.00 -4.31
N LYS A 129 -10.92 -2.19 -3.08
CA LYS A 129 -11.46 -1.51 -1.89
C LYS A 129 -11.10 -0.02 -1.82
N SER A 130 -9.97 0.39 -2.40
CA SER A 130 -9.49 1.77 -2.31
C SER A 130 -10.18 2.70 -3.32
N THR A 131 -9.92 2.52 -4.62
CA THR A 131 -10.34 3.50 -5.65
C THR A 131 -10.66 2.88 -7.01
N TYR A 132 -10.29 1.62 -7.25
CA TYR A 132 -10.39 0.99 -8.57
C TYR A 132 -11.36 -0.19 -8.55
N PRO A 133 -12.69 0.03 -8.58
CA PRO A 133 -13.68 -1.04 -8.47
C PRO A 133 -13.57 -2.07 -9.60
N ASN A 134 -13.20 -1.63 -10.81
CA ASN A 134 -13.04 -2.49 -11.99
C ASN A 134 -11.66 -3.16 -12.08
N PHE A 135 -10.77 -2.92 -11.10
CA PHE A 135 -9.38 -3.42 -11.15
C PHE A 135 -9.29 -4.94 -11.26
N ARG A 136 -10.27 -5.65 -10.70
CA ARG A 136 -10.37 -7.10 -10.82
C ARG A 136 -10.49 -7.55 -12.27
N ASP A 137 -11.37 -6.90 -13.04
CA ASP A 137 -11.62 -7.27 -14.42
C ASP A 137 -10.41 -6.90 -15.30
N ASP A 138 -9.76 -5.77 -14.98
CA ASP A 138 -8.49 -5.37 -15.60
C ASP A 138 -7.37 -6.40 -15.32
N ALA A 139 -7.23 -6.84 -14.07
CA ALA A 139 -6.25 -7.85 -13.67
C ALA A 139 -6.54 -9.23 -14.28
N LYS A 140 -7.81 -9.59 -14.46
CA LYS A 140 -8.21 -10.82 -15.15
C LYS A 140 -7.86 -10.75 -16.63
N THR A 141 -8.20 -9.65 -17.29
CA THR A 141 -7.88 -9.42 -18.71
C THR A 141 -6.37 -9.47 -18.95
N LEU A 142 -5.60 -8.90 -18.01
CA LEU A 142 -4.14 -9.00 -18.01
C LEU A 142 -3.68 -10.46 -17.91
N ALA A 143 -4.21 -11.24 -16.97
CA ALA A 143 -3.84 -12.64 -16.79
C ALA A 143 -4.17 -13.49 -18.03
N ASP A 144 -5.36 -13.31 -18.62
CA ASP A 144 -5.76 -13.97 -19.86
C ASP A 144 -4.77 -13.66 -21.00
N GLY A 145 -4.38 -12.39 -21.17
CA GLY A 145 -3.37 -11.98 -22.15
C GLY A 145 -2.00 -12.63 -21.92
N MET A 146 -1.56 -12.78 -20.67
CA MET A 146 -0.29 -13.44 -20.35
C MET A 146 -0.28 -14.94 -20.65
N PHE A 147 -1.44 -15.61 -20.55
CA PHE A 147 -1.58 -17.01 -20.97
C PHE A 147 -1.53 -17.13 -22.50
N GLU A 148 -2.20 -16.23 -23.23
CA GLU A 148 -2.18 -16.20 -24.70
C GLU A 148 -0.78 -15.91 -25.26
N GLU A 149 -0.03 -15.02 -24.61
CA GLU A 149 1.36 -14.72 -24.96
C GLU A 149 2.35 -15.85 -24.59
N GLY A 150 1.90 -16.86 -23.83
CA GLY A 150 2.73 -17.97 -23.37
C GLY A 150 3.80 -17.57 -22.34
N LYS A 151 3.65 -16.40 -21.71
CA LYS A 151 4.52 -15.95 -20.61
C LYS A 151 4.35 -16.80 -19.35
N ILE A 152 3.15 -17.34 -19.17
CA ILE A 152 2.73 -18.15 -18.02
C ILE A 152 2.29 -19.53 -18.51
N SER A 153 2.50 -20.56 -17.68
CA SER A 153 2.11 -21.93 -17.99
C SER A 153 0.59 -22.10 -17.96
N GLU A 154 -0.01 -22.70 -19.00
CA GLU A 154 -1.45 -23.02 -19.05
C GLU A 154 -1.93 -23.85 -17.85
N LYS A 155 -1.02 -24.59 -17.19
CA LYS A 155 -1.34 -25.38 -15.99
C LYS A 155 -1.78 -24.53 -14.80
N GLN A 156 -1.44 -23.24 -14.78
CA GLN A 156 -1.74 -22.31 -13.70
C GLN A 156 -3.09 -21.62 -13.86
N ARG A 157 -3.66 -21.66 -15.06
CA ARG A 157 -4.97 -21.08 -15.40
C ARG A 157 -6.09 -21.43 -14.41
N PRO A 158 -6.34 -22.70 -14.03
CA PRO A 158 -7.42 -23.01 -13.08
C PRO A 158 -7.19 -22.41 -11.68
N GLN A 159 -5.94 -22.25 -11.24
CA GLN A 159 -5.62 -21.62 -9.96
C GLN A 159 -5.87 -20.11 -10.01
N VAL A 160 -5.43 -19.46 -11.09
CA VAL A 160 -5.65 -18.02 -11.32
C VAL A 160 -7.13 -17.71 -11.45
N ASP A 161 -7.89 -18.51 -12.21
CA ASP A 161 -9.33 -18.36 -12.35
C ASP A 161 -10.06 -18.51 -11.00
N ALA A 162 -9.63 -19.46 -10.16
CA ALA A 162 -10.19 -19.65 -8.82
C ALA A 162 -10.00 -18.42 -7.92
N ILE A 163 -8.84 -17.75 -7.99
CA ILE A 163 -8.58 -16.51 -7.24
C ILE A 163 -9.58 -15.43 -7.65
N PHE A 164 -9.75 -15.22 -8.96
CA PHE A 164 -10.70 -14.23 -9.46
C PHE A 164 -12.16 -14.57 -9.11
N HIS A 165 -12.55 -15.86 -9.11
CA HIS A 165 -13.91 -16.28 -8.75
C HIS A 165 -14.19 -16.19 -7.24
N SER A 166 -13.22 -16.54 -6.38
CA SER A 166 -13.37 -16.47 -4.92
C SER A 166 -13.69 -15.07 -4.38
N TYR A 167 -13.39 -14.05 -5.18
CA TYR A 167 -13.63 -12.65 -4.81
C TYR A 167 -15.08 -12.19 -5.06
N SER A 168 -15.86 -12.89 -5.89
CA SER A 168 -17.27 -12.56 -6.12
C SER A 168 -18.19 -12.80 -4.91
N SER A 169 -17.68 -13.43 -3.86
CA SER A 169 -18.44 -13.84 -2.66
C SER A 169 -18.03 -13.13 -1.37
N LEU A 170 -17.19 -12.09 -1.42
CA LEU A 170 -16.64 -11.41 -0.24
C LEU A 170 -17.27 -10.03 0.07
N ASP A 171 -18.39 -9.69 -0.56
CA ASP A 171 -19.05 -8.39 -0.42
C ASP A 171 -19.89 -8.22 0.86
N GLU A 172 -20.01 -9.22 1.76
CA GLU A 172 -20.94 -9.15 2.91
C GLU A 172 -20.33 -8.96 4.30
N ASP A 173 -19.02 -9.11 4.51
CA ASP A 173 -18.47 -9.01 5.87
C ASP A 173 -17.47 -7.86 5.98
N SER A 174 -17.93 -6.69 6.48
CA SER A 174 -17.20 -5.82 7.44
C SER A 174 -17.84 -4.43 7.60
N GLU A 175 -19.11 -4.29 7.98
CA GLU A 175 -19.60 -3.11 8.73
C GLU A 175 -20.71 -3.52 9.71
N SER A 176 -20.33 -4.13 10.83
CA SER A 176 -21.17 -4.14 12.03
C SER A 176 -20.55 -3.18 13.05
N SER A 177 -20.90 -1.92 12.89
CA SER A 177 -20.82 -0.87 13.90
C SER A 177 -21.69 -1.27 15.10
N SER A 178 -21.09 -1.75 16.18
CA SER A 178 -21.76 -1.81 17.48
C SER A 178 -21.55 -0.48 18.22
N SER A 179 -22.28 0.56 17.78
CA SER A 179 -22.65 1.66 18.66
C SER A 179 -23.94 1.26 19.39
N SER A 180 -23.83 0.88 20.66
CA SER A 180 -24.96 0.79 21.56
C SER A 180 -24.81 1.85 22.64
N SER A 181 -25.37 3.02 22.35
CA SER A 181 -25.80 3.98 23.35
C SER A 181 -27.19 3.54 23.78
N ASP A 182 -27.34 3.06 25.01
CA ASP A 182 -28.63 2.94 25.66
C ASP A 182 -28.57 3.80 26.93
N ASP A 183 -29.10 5.02 26.80
CA ASP A 183 -29.72 5.74 27.90
C ASP A 183 -31.05 5.02 28.21
N ASP A 184 -31.30 4.65 29.47
CA ASP A 184 -32.64 4.83 30.00
C ASP A 184 -32.73 4.88 31.52
N SER A 185 -33.69 5.70 31.96
CA SER A 185 -33.82 6.33 33.27
C SER A 185 -34.75 5.60 34.25
N SER A 186 -34.66 5.98 35.54
CA SER A 186 -35.68 5.93 36.64
C SER A 186 -35.24 5.10 37.85
N SER A 187 -35.59 5.37 39.10
CA SER A 187 -36.20 6.49 39.86
C SER A 187 -36.27 5.99 41.32
N SER A 188 -36.32 6.93 42.27
CA SER A 188 -36.95 6.82 43.61
C SER A 188 -36.14 6.34 44.83
N ASP A 189 -35.88 7.33 45.69
CA ASP A 189 -36.29 7.47 47.10
C ASP A 189 -35.83 6.44 48.16
N GLU A 190 -35.10 6.91 49.19
CA GLU A 190 -35.65 7.09 50.55
C GLU A 190 -34.64 7.74 51.53
N GLU A 191 -35.17 8.63 52.38
CA GLU A 191 -34.54 9.33 53.50
C GLU A 191 -34.16 8.41 54.67
N THR A 192 -33.12 8.78 55.44
CA THR A 192 -33.14 8.95 56.92
C THR A 192 -31.70 9.29 57.38
N ASP A 193 -31.39 10.52 57.81
CA ASP A 193 -31.70 11.20 59.08
C ASP A 193 -30.75 10.81 60.26
N LYS A 194 -30.26 11.88 60.90
CA LYS A 194 -29.68 12.00 62.26
C LYS A 194 -28.19 11.71 62.56
N GLN A 195 -27.56 12.80 63.01
CA GLN A 195 -26.78 12.95 64.27
C GLN A 195 -25.33 12.42 64.26
N ASN A 196 -24.31 13.08 64.82
CA ASN A 196 -24.27 14.02 65.94
C ASN A 196 -22.85 14.62 66.10
N LEU A 197 -22.80 15.85 66.64
CA LEU A 197 -21.87 16.39 67.66
C LEU A 197 -20.34 16.25 67.43
N LYS A 198 -19.49 17.26 67.62
CA LYS A 198 -19.59 18.55 68.34
C LYS A 198 -18.37 19.40 67.97
#